data_AF-A0A2A5YFH1-F1
#
_entry.id   AF-A0A2A5YFH1-F1
#
_cell.length_a   1.000
_cell.length_b   1.000
_cell.length_c   1.000
_cell.angle_alpha   90.00
_cell.angle_beta   90.00
_cell.angle_gamma   90.00
#
_symmetry.space_group_name_H-M   'P 1'
#
loop_
_entity.id
_entity.type
_entity.pdbx_description
1 polymer ?
#
loop_
_entity_poly.entity_id
_entity_poly.type
_entity_poly.pdbx_seq_one_letter_code
_entity_poly.pdbx_strand_id
1 'polypeptide(L)'
;MQTGPKDADRAHWHILAAKWLRSTRPAPIKRACKLLWQQYPPRQDRHFLTRSKATPHGASQQESSAKIVIYTSEMCGFCVRAIRLLDTKKVDYQQIDVTMSPDLRAEMRMRAGGRHTVPQIFVNDRHVGDCDEIYALESAGRLDTILRP
;
A
#
# COMPACT_ATOMS: atom_id res chain seq x y z
N MET A 1 51.10 6.98 -5.71
CA MET A 1 51.09 6.39 -7.06
C MET A 1 49.66 6.37 -7.57
N GLN A 2 49.46 7.08 -8.69
CA GLN A 2 48.32 7.10 -9.61
C GLN A 2 46.94 7.52 -9.07
N THR A 3 46.78 8.84 -9.14
CA THR A 3 45.54 9.60 -9.25
C THR A 3 44.95 9.47 -10.66
N GLY A 4 43.65 9.19 -10.79
CA GLY A 4 42.90 9.29 -12.05
C GLY A 4 42.39 10.72 -12.32
N PRO A 5 42.39 11.22 -13.57
CA PRO A 5 41.97 12.58 -13.97
C PRO A 5 40.42 12.67 -13.98
N LYS A 6 39.72 13.68 -13.43
CA LYS A 6 39.68 15.15 -13.63
C LYS A 6 39.28 15.60 -15.05
N ASP A 7 37.98 15.87 -15.18
CA ASP A 7 37.25 16.82 -16.05
C ASP A 7 37.96 17.49 -17.23
N ALA A 8 37.40 17.28 -18.43
CA ALA A 8 37.39 18.15 -19.63
C ALA A 8 36.57 17.37 -20.71
N ASP A 9 35.64 17.88 -21.51
CA ASP A 9 35.36 19.23 -21.97
C ASP A 9 33.89 19.33 -22.42
N ARG A 10 33.29 20.48 -22.11
CA ARG A 10 31.98 20.94 -22.59
C ARG A 10 32.24 21.96 -23.70
N ALA A 11 31.40 21.92 -24.74
CA ALA A 11 31.18 22.95 -25.77
C ALA A 11 32.03 22.91 -27.04
N HIS A 12 31.44 22.43 -28.15
CA HIS A 12 31.88 22.79 -29.51
C HIS A 12 30.85 22.56 -30.65
N TRP A 13 29.54 22.76 -30.43
CA TRP A 13 28.55 22.72 -31.55
C TRP A 13 27.49 23.84 -31.51
N HIS A 14 27.86 25.02 -31.03
CA HIS A 14 27.24 26.27 -31.49
C HIS A 14 28.08 26.78 -32.66
N ILE A 15 27.44 27.24 -33.74
CA ILE A 15 28.03 27.72 -35.02
C ILE A 15 27.96 26.70 -36.17
N LEU A 16 26.74 26.24 -36.48
CA LEU A 16 26.23 26.08 -37.85
C LEU A 16 24.77 26.57 -37.84
N ALA A 17 24.57 27.89 -37.85
CA ALA A 17 24.21 28.61 -39.06
C ALA A 17 22.84 28.15 -39.63
N ALA A 18 21.74 28.72 -39.15
CA ALA A 18 21.24 30.00 -39.66
C ALA A 18 20.83 30.01 -41.14
N LYS A 19 20.17 28.94 -41.64
CA LYS A 19 19.56 28.94 -42.98
C LYS A 19 18.23 28.20 -43.13
N TRP A 20 17.38 28.22 -42.09
CA TRP A 20 15.99 27.79 -42.23
C TRP A 20 15.02 28.72 -41.49
N LEU A 21 15.23 30.03 -41.64
CA LEU A 21 14.31 31.07 -41.16
C LEU A 21 13.88 31.95 -42.33
N ARG A 22 13.04 31.42 -43.23
CA ARG A 22 12.27 32.19 -44.21
C ARG A 22 11.13 31.36 -44.82
N SER A 23 10.14 31.04 -44.01
CA SER A 23 8.75 30.93 -44.47
C SER A 23 7.83 31.37 -43.34
N THR A 24 7.63 32.68 -43.27
CA THR A 24 6.65 33.33 -42.42
C THR A 24 5.31 33.34 -43.16
N ARG A 25 4.23 32.89 -42.51
CA ARG A 25 3.16 33.78 -42.03
C ARG A 25 2.23 33.08 -41.01
N PRO A 26 1.54 33.87 -40.16
CA PRO A 26 1.13 33.47 -38.81
C PRO A 26 -0.39 33.34 -38.64
N ALA A 27 -0.84 32.73 -37.54
CA ALA A 27 -2.21 32.88 -37.02
C ALA A 27 -2.22 32.82 -35.48
N PRO A 28 -3.21 33.47 -34.82
CA PRO A 28 -2.96 34.25 -33.61
C PRO A 28 -3.35 33.57 -32.29
N ILE A 29 -2.76 34.12 -31.23
CA ILE A 29 -3.09 33.99 -29.81
C ILE A 29 -4.52 34.46 -29.54
N LYS A 30 -5.40 33.55 -29.08
CA LYS A 30 -6.53 33.85 -28.19
C LYS A 30 -6.59 32.72 -27.15
N ARG A 31 -5.99 32.88 -25.97
CA ARG A 31 -6.69 33.34 -24.75
C ARG A 31 -8.15 32.86 -24.69
N ALA A 32 -8.39 31.68 -24.13
CA ALA A 32 -9.54 31.40 -23.26
C ALA A 32 -9.33 30.04 -22.58
N CYS A 33 -8.71 30.07 -21.40
CA CYS A 33 -9.01 29.11 -20.34
C CYS A 33 -10.53 29.10 -20.14
N LYS A 34 -11.11 27.95 -19.76
CA LYS A 34 -12.47 27.83 -19.19
C LYS A 34 -13.58 27.84 -20.26
N LEU A 35 -13.89 26.69 -20.86
CA LEU A 35 -15.25 26.27 -21.27
C LEU A 35 -15.20 24.87 -21.93
N LEU A 36 -15.93 23.90 -21.35
CA LEU A 36 -16.40 22.62 -21.94
C LEU A 36 -15.38 21.44 -21.90
N TRP A 37 -15.30 20.60 -20.86
CA TRP A 37 -16.31 19.58 -20.47
C TRP A 37 -16.91 18.80 -21.67
N GLN A 38 -16.09 18.45 -22.67
CA GLN A 38 -16.51 17.74 -23.90
C GLN A 38 -15.66 16.50 -24.26
N GLN A 39 -15.08 15.80 -23.28
CA GLN A 39 -14.37 14.53 -23.56
C GLN A 39 -14.77 13.35 -22.64
N TYR A 40 -15.79 13.49 -21.79
CA TYR A 40 -16.31 12.38 -20.98
C TYR A 40 -17.80 12.16 -21.28
N PRO A 41 -18.15 11.34 -22.30
CA PRO A 41 -19.51 10.86 -22.40
C PRO A 41 -19.75 9.78 -21.32
N PRO A 42 -20.79 9.91 -20.47
CA PRO A 42 -21.32 8.76 -19.75
C PRO A 42 -22.13 7.92 -20.75
N ARG A 43 -21.79 6.65 -20.93
CA ARG A 43 -22.72 5.69 -21.56
C ARG A 43 -22.82 4.43 -20.72
N GLN A 44 -23.93 4.40 -19.99
CA GLN A 44 -24.68 3.18 -19.70
C GLN A 44 -24.98 2.49 -21.03
N ASP A 45 -24.61 1.22 -21.14
CA ASP A 45 -25.37 0.29 -21.97
C ASP A 45 -25.72 -0.92 -21.12
N ARG A 46 -26.96 -0.85 -20.64
CA ARG A 46 -27.71 -1.92 -19.99
C ARG A 46 -28.35 -2.71 -21.12
N HIS A 47 -27.71 -3.80 -21.56
CA HIS A 47 -28.38 -4.84 -22.33
C HIS A 47 -28.11 -6.21 -21.70
N PHE A 48 -29.15 -6.62 -20.96
CA PHE A 48 -29.65 -7.97 -20.78
C PHE A 48 -29.19 -8.97 -21.86
N LEU A 49 -28.23 -9.83 -21.52
CA LEU A 49 -28.16 -11.18 -22.08
C LEU A 49 -28.07 -12.16 -20.91
N THR A 50 -29.13 -12.94 -20.81
CA THR A 50 -29.33 -14.01 -19.86
C THR A 50 -28.38 -15.17 -20.15
N ARG A 51 -27.92 -15.79 -19.06
CA ARG A 51 -27.65 -17.23 -18.84
C ARG A 51 -26.24 -17.54 -18.35
N SER A 52 -26.19 -17.79 -17.05
CA SER A 52 -25.12 -18.45 -16.30
C SER A 52 -24.59 -19.71 -16.98
N LYS A 53 -23.27 -19.93 -16.86
CA LYS A 53 -22.64 -21.24 -16.55
C LYS A 53 -21.15 -21.09 -16.24
N ALA A 54 -20.85 -21.21 -14.94
CA ALA A 54 -19.69 -21.87 -14.33
C ALA A 54 -18.27 -21.68 -14.89
N THR A 55 -17.42 -21.05 -14.08
CA THR A 55 -16.00 -21.42 -13.93
C THR A 55 -15.80 -22.01 -12.53
N PRO A 56 -15.56 -23.32 -12.37
CA PRO A 56 -14.66 -23.82 -11.34
C PRO A 56 -13.22 -23.75 -11.87
N HIS A 57 -12.21 -23.78 -10.99
CA HIS A 57 -10.77 -23.50 -11.20
C HIS A 57 -10.50 -21.98 -11.18
N GLY A 58 -10.06 -21.37 -10.08
CA GLY A 58 -8.92 -21.76 -9.25
C GLY A 58 -7.70 -20.94 -9.70
N ALA A 59 -7.25 -20.03 -8.84
CA ALA A 59 -6.04 -19.21 -8.90
C ALA A 59 -6.14 -17.76 -9.48
N SER A 60 -5.55 -16.86 -8.69
CA SER A 60 -5.09 -15.49 -8.99
C SER A 60 -6.20 -14.43 -9.03
N GLN A 61 -6.14 -13.30 -8.33
CA GLN A 61 -5.03 -12.48 -7.81
C GLN A 61 -5.52 -11.80 -6.51
N GLN A 62 -4.70 -11.71 -5.47
CA GLN A 62 -5.02 -10.88 -4.29
C GLN A 62 -3.84 -9.97 -3.96
N GLU A 63 -4.14 -8.67 -3.99
CA GLU A 63 -3.23 -7.53 -3.92
C GLU A 63 -2.26 -7.57 -2.73
N SER A 64 -1.08 -7.01 -2.96
CA SER A 64 0.09 -6.97 -2.07
C SER A 64 -0.08 -6.07 -0.85
N SER A 65 -1.10 -6.31 -0.01
CA SER A 65 -1.16 -5.79 1.35
C SER A 65 -0.95 -6.93 2.34
N ALA A 66 -0.09 -6.71 3.34
CA ALA A 66 0.08 -7.71 4.39
C ALA A 66 -1.23 -7.88 5.14
N LYS A 67 -1.68 -9.13 5.28
CA LYS A 67 -2.84 -9.45 6.09
C LYS A 67 -2.46 -9.38 7.57
N ILE A 68 -2.85 -8.31 8.23
CA ILE A 68 -2.60 -8.11 9.67
C ILE A 68 -3.86 -8.52 10.44
N VAL A 69 -3.70 -9.37 11.45
CA VAL A 69 -4.77 -9.81 12.34
C VAL A 69 -4.35 -9.58 13.79
N ILE A 70 -5.22 -8.98 14.59
CA ILE A 70 -4.99 -8.75 16.02
C ILE A 70 -6.14 -9.34 16.83
N TYR A 71 -5.79 -10.23 17.77
CA TYR A 71 -6.74 -10.74 18.76
C TYR A 71 -6.72 -9.84 19.98
N THR A 72 -7.91 -9.39 20.39
CA THR A 72 -8.12 -8.45 21.50
C THR A 72 -9.18 -8.95 22.45
N SER A 73 -9.24 -8.39 23.66
CA SER A 73 -10.38 -8.54 24.55
C SER A 73 -10.94 -7.19 24.98
N GLU A 74 -12.20 -7.17 25.39
CA GLU A 74 -12.83 -6.07 26.09
C GLU A 74 -12.00 -5.70 27.33
N MET A 75 -11.99 -4.41 27.64
CA MET A 75 -11.35 -3.86 28.84
C MET A 75 -9.83 -4.14 28.98
N CYS A 76 -9.10 -4.30 27.87
CA CYS A 76 -7.64 -4.50 27.91
C CYS A 76 -6.86 -3.24 27.51
N GLY A 77 -6.13 -2.64 28.46
CA GLY A 77 -5.28 -1.47 28.20
C GLY A 77 -4.13 -1.73 27.22
N PHE A 78 -3.59 -2.96 27.17
CA PHE A 78 -2.54 -3.34 26.23
C PHE A 78 -3.06 -3.47 24.80
N CYS A 79 -4.28 -3.99 24.61
CA CYS A 79 -4.91 -4.06 23.29
C CYS A 79 -5.08 -2.66 22.69
N VAL A 80 -5.53 -1.69 23.49
CA VAL A 80 -5.66 -0.29 23.05
C VAL A 80 -4.32 0.29 22.61
N ARG A 81 -3.23 -0.01 23.32
CA ARG A 81 -1.88 0.45 22.95
C ARG A 81 -1.41 -0.15 21.62
N ALA A 82 -1.59 -1.46 21.45
CA ALA A 82 -1.24 -2.15 20.20
C ALA A 82 -2.04 -1.62 19.00
N ILE A 83 -3.34 -1.41 19.16
CA ILE A 83 -4.20 -0.80 18.14
C ILE A 83 -3.70 0.59 17.77
N ARG A 84 -3.45 1.46 18.75
CA ARG A 84 -2.94 2.82 18.51
C ARG A 84 -1.62 2.82 17.74
N LEU A 85 -0.74 1.86 18.01
CA LEU A 85 0.52 1.71 17.28
C LEU A 85 0.25 1.39 15.79
N LEU A 86 -0.63 0.42 15.52
CA LEU A 86 -1.03 0.07 14.15
C LEU A 86 -1.74 1.23 13.43
N ASP A 87 -2.63 1.95 14.13
CA ASP A 87 -3.30 3.14 13.60
C ASP A 87 -2.29 4.25 13.25
N THR A 88 -1.27 4.45 14.10
CA THR A 88 -0.19 5.43 13.85
C THR A 88 0.58 5.08 12.59
N LYS A 89 0.79 3.79 12.33
CA LYS A 89 1.42 3.28 11.10
C LYS A 89 0.52 3.32 9.88
N LYS A 90 -0.78 3.62 10.05
CA LYS A 90 -1.79 3.67 9.00
C LYS A 90 -1.82 2.38 8.18
N VAL A 91 -1.84 1.26 8.88
CA VAL A 91 -1.95 -0.06 8.27
C VAL A 91 -3.34 -0.61 8.52
N ASP A 92 -3.89 -1.31 7.54
CA ASP A 92 -5.16 -2.00 7.70
C ASP A 92 -4.95 -3.29 8.49
N TYR A 93 -5.80 -3.52 9.48
CA TYR A 93 -5.76 -4.74 10.28
C TYR A 93 -7.17 -5.25 10.58
N GLN A 94 -7.27 -6.56 10.77
CA GLN A 94 -8.48 -7.22 11.23
C GLN A 94 -8.42 -7.41 12.74
N GLN A 95 -9.32 -6.74 13.46
CA GLN A 95 -9.50 -6.95 14.89
C GLN A 95 -10.47 -8.11 15.14
N ILE A 96 -10.08 -9.04 16.01
CA ILE A 96 -10.90 -10.17 16.45
C ILE A 96 -11.05 -10.09 17.97
N ASP A 97 -12.29 -9.95 18.45
CA ASP A 97 -12.58 -9.99 19.88
C ASP A 97 -12.74 -11.44 20.38
N VAL A 98 -11.97 -11.80 21.40
CA VAL A 98 -11.99 -13.14 22.03
C VAL A 98 -12.67 -13.17 23.38
N THR A 99 -13.32 -12.07 23.81
CA THR A 99 -13.91 -11.93 25.15
C THR A 99 -15.04 -12.92 25.38
N MET A 100 -16.02 -12.95 24.48
CA MET A 100 -17.22 -13.79 24.60
C MET A 100 -17.15 -15.05 23.74
N SER A 101 -16.03 -15.28 23.06
CA SER A 101 -15.85 -16.35 22.08
C SER A 101 -14.73 -17.31 22.51
N PRO A 102 -15.03 -18.37 23.29
CA PRO A 102 -14.03 -19.33 23.74
C PRO A 102 -13.35 -20.06 22.57
N ASP A 103 -14.06 -20.25 21.46
CA ASP A 103 -13.54 -20.88 20.23
C ASP A 103 -12.45 -20.02 19.58
N LEU A 104 -12.69 -18.71 19.42
CA LEU A 104 -11.70 -17.76 18.90
C LEU A 104 -10.50 -17.65 19.84
N ARG A 105 -10.73 -17.74 21.16
CA ARG A 105 -9.64 -17.79 22.14
C ARG A 105 -8.81 -19.07 21.99
N ALA A 106 -9.43 -20.21 21.67
CA ALA A 106 -8.71 -21.46 21.40
C ALA A 106 -7.90 -21.37 20.11
N GLU A 107 -8.48 -20.83 19.04
CA GLU A 107 -7.79 -20.56 17.77
C GLU A 107 -6.57 -19.65 17.97
N MET A 108 -6.74 -18.53 18.67
CA MET A 108 -5.65 -17.61 19.01
C MET A 108 -4.50 -18.35 19.71
N ARG A 109 -4.79 -19.19 20.70
CA ARG A 109 -3.77 -19.98 21.41
C ARG A 109 -3.04 -20.96 20.51
N MET A 110 -3.77 -21.67 19.64
CA MET A 110 -3.17 -22.59 18.68
C MET A 110 -2.21 -21.86 17.74
N ARG A 111 -2.62 -20.69 17.24
CA ARG A 111 -1.80 -19.87 16.34
C ARG A 111 -0.60 -19.24 17.04
N ALA A 112 -0.75 -18.83 18.29
CA ALA A 112 0.30 -18.18 19.09
C ALA A 112 1.25 -19.17 19.79
N GLY A 113 1.27 -20.44 19.39
CA GLY A 113 2.16 -21.45 19.99
C GLY A 113 1.86 -21.77 21.46
N GLY A 114 0.59 -21.64 21.88
CA GLY A 114 0.15 -21.90 23.25
C GLY A 114 0.11 -20.67 24.15
N ARG A 115 0.41 -19.47 23.66
CA ARG A 115 0.30 -18.23 24.46
C ARG A 115 -1.17 -17.87 24.74
N HIS A 116 -1.46 -17.56 26.00
CA HIS A 116 -2.81 -17.22 26.50
C HIS A 116 -3.06 -15.71 26.65
N THR A 117 -2.01 -14.89 26.56
CA THR A 117 -2.06 -13.45 26.78
C THR A 117 -2.66 -12.73 25.58
N VAL A 118 -3.39 -11.65 25.82
CA VAL A 118 -3.85 -10.71 24.79
C VAL A 118 -3.13 -9.37 24.99
N PRO A 119 -2.83 -8.60 23.93
CA PRO A 119 -3.10 -8.86 22.52
C PRO A 119 -2.14 -9.89 21.89
N GLN A 120 -2.57 -10.55 20.82
CA GLN A 120 -1.70 -11.36 19.94
C GLN A 120 -1.83 -10.87 18.50
N ILE A 121 -0.70 -10.54 17.88
CA ILE A 121 -0.63 -9.94 16.54
C ILE A 121 0.00 -10.93 15.56
N PHE A 122 -0.65 -11.03 14.41
CA PHE A 122 -0.26 -11.89 13.29
C PHE A 122 -0.15 -11.07 12.02
N VAL A 123 0.86 -11.37 11.21
CA VAL A 123 1.09 -10.73 9.90
C VAL A 123 1.34 -11.82 8.88
N ASN A 124 0.51 -11.91 7.83
CA ASN A 124 0.57 -12.97 6.82
C ASN A 124 0.63 -14.37 7.44
N ASP A 125 -0.23 -14.61 8.44
CA ASP A 125 -0.31 -15.85 9.22
C ASP A 125 0.93 -16.21 10.06
N ARG A 126 1.94 -15.33 10.09
CA ARG A 126 3.07 -15.43 11.01
C ARG A 126 2.77 -14.72 12.32
N HIS A 127 3.00 -15.41 13.43
CA HIS A 127 2.96 -14.82 14.77
C HIS A 127 4.09 -13.81 14.93
N VAL A 128 3.75 -12.54 15.16
CA VAL A 128 4.71 -11.46 15.43
C VAL A 128 4.97 -11.36 16.93
N GLY A 129 3.90 -11.44 17.73
CA GLY A 129 4.02 -11.38 19.17
C GLY A 129 2.86 -10.74 19.90
N ASP A 130 3.15 -10.38 21.15
CA ASP A 130 2.29 -9.59 22.02
C ASP A 130 2.53 -8.07 21.89
N CYS A 131 1.96 -7.30 22.82
CA CYS A 131 2.12 -5.85 22.86
C CYS A 131 3.59 -5.44 23.06
N ASP A 132 4.34 -6.09 23.92
CA ASP A 132 5.71 -5.65 24.23
C ASP A 132 6.65 -6.00 23.07
N GLU A 133 6.44 -7.16 22.44
CA GLU A 133 7.18 -7.60 21.25
C GLU A 133 6.98 -6.64 20.07
N ILE A 134 5.76 -6.14 19.81
CA ILE A 134 5.53 -5.17 18.72
C ILE A 134 6.19 -3.81 19.02
N TYR A 135 6.17 -3.35 20.27
CA TYR A 135 6.87 -2.11 20.66
C TYR A 135 8.39 -2.26 20.59
N ALA A 136 8.94 -3.43 20.91
CA ALA A 136 10.35 -3.71 20.76
C ALA A 136 10.77 -3.65 19.28
N LEU A 137 9.95 -4.21 18.37
CA LEU A 137 10.18 -4.15 16.92
C LEU A 137 10.09 -2.72 16.37
N GLU A 138 9.15 -1.93 16.89
CA GLU A 138 9.03 -0.50 16.55
C GLU A 138 10.27 0.27 16.99
N SER A 139 10.71 0.07 18.23
CA SER A 139 11.92 0.72 18.77
C SER A 139 13.18 0.33 17.98
N ALA A 140 13.20 -0.88 17.42
CA ALA A 140 14.26 -1.35 16.53
C ALA A 140 14.11 -0.87 15.07
N GLY A 141 13.02 -0.18 14.72
CA GLY A 141 12.73 0.28 13.35
C GLY A 141 12.45 -0.86 12.35
N ARG A 142 12.13 -2.06 12.84
CA ARG A 142 11.90 -3.26 12.01
C ARG A 142 10.42 -3.55 11.77
N LEU A 143 9.53 -2.90 12.52
CA LEU A 143 8.10 -3.12 12.44
C LEU A 143 7.56 -2.76 11.06
N ASP A 144 7.98 -1.62 10.49
CA ASP A 144 7.51 -1.16 9.18
C ASP A 144 7.81 -2.15 8.06
N THR A 145 8.98 -2.80 8.10
CA THR A 145 9.38 -3.85 7.14
C THR A 145 8.48 -5.08 7.25
N ILE A 146 7.98 -5.40 8.44
CA ILE A 146 7.12 -6.56 8.66
C ILE A 146 5.69 -6.25 8.20
N LEU A 147 5.19 -5.04 8.49
CA LEU A 147 3.83 -4.62 8.17
C LEU A 147 3.64 -4.27 6.69
N ARG A 148 4.71 -3.87 5.99
CA ARG A 148 4.72 -3.54 4.55
C ARG A 148 5.80 -4.34 3.82
N PRO A 149 5.61 -5.66 3.67
CA PRO A 149 6.55 -6.56 2.99
C PRO A 149 6.57 -6.34 1.48
#